data_AF-A0A0F2Q5R2-F1
#
_entry.id   AF-A0A0F2Q5R2-F1
#
_cell.length_a   1.000
_cell.length_b   1.000
_cell.length_c   1.000
_cell.angle_alpha   90.00
_cell.angle_beta   90.00
_cell.angle_gamma   90.00
#
_symmetry.space_group_name_H-M   'P 1'
#
loop_
_entity.id
_entity.type
_entity.pdbx_description
1 polymer ?
#
loop_
_entity_poly.entity_id
_entity_poly.type
_entity_poly.pdbx_seq_one_letter_code
_entity_poly.pdbx_strand_id
1 'polypeptide(L)'
;LNGPLHGGANQKVISTLEEIKSVDNVKSWYKKLRAENGKVMGFGHRVYKAYDPRARILEPLAKLLANDKPQMQEMYNIAKSIEAEVMEDMGKEKKIFPNVDFYSGIVYKSLGIEPEYYTPIFAVSRISGWTAHVVEYLKKNRIFRPRAIYVGEYLNEFIPMEERK
;
A
#
# COMPACT_ATOMS: atom_id res chain seq x y z
N LEU A 1 -4.97 -10.46 -5.40
CA LEU A 1 -5.30 -9.43 -4.39
C LEU A 1 -4.63 -9.72 -3.04
N ASN A 2 -4.73 -10.95 -2.50
CA ASN A 2 -4.18 -11.31 -1.18
C ASN A 2 -2.63 -11.35 -1.07
N GLY A 3 -1.89 -11.19 -2.17
CA GLY A 3 -0.42 -11.17 -2.10
C GLY A 3 0.09 -9.93 -1.34
N PRO A 4 1.13 -10.05 -0.50
CA PRO A 4 1.60 -8.96 0.36
C PRO A 4 2.27 -7.79 -0.40
N LEU A 5 2.60 -8.01 -1.67
CA LEU A 5 3.10 -6.97 -2.57
C LEU A 5 1.98 -6.24 -3.33
N HIS A 6 0.73 -6.67 -3.16
CA HIS A 6 -0.43 -6.09 -3.83
C HIS A 6 -1.43 -5.46 -2.87
N GLY A 7 -1.73 -6.10 -1.73
CA GLY A 7 -2.61 -5.59 -0.68
C GLY A 7 -1.87 -5.28 0.62
N GLY A 8 -2.61 -4.79 1.63
CA GLY A 8 -2.11 -4.60 3.00
C GLY A 8 -1.27 -3.34 3.25
N ALA A 9 -1.09 -2.47 2.25
CA ALA A 9 -0.36 -1.22 2.43
C ALA A 9 -1.02 -0.31 3.48
N ASN A 10 -2.34 -0.17 3.44
CA ASN A 10 -3.12 0.62 4.40
C ASN A 10 -3.15 0.01 5.82
N GLN A 11 -3.12 -1.32 5.96
CA GLN A 11 -2.96 -2.00 7.25
C GLN A 11 -1.60 -1.66 7.88
N LYS A 12 -0.52 -1.72 7.08
CA LYS A 12 0.82 -1.35 7.53
C LYS A 12 0.90 0.13 7.93
N VAL A 13 0.24 1.02 7.19
CA VAL A 13 0.13 2.44 7.60
C VAL A 13 -0.48 2.55 9.00
N ILE A 14 -1.60 1.88 9.26
CA ILE A 14 -2.23 1.92 10.59
C ILE A 14 -1.29 1.40 11.68
N SER A 15 -0.65 0.25 11.46
CA SER A 15 0.31 -0.31 12.41
C SER A 15 1.47 0.66 12.70
N THR A 16 1.99 1.35 11.68
CA THR A 16 3.02 2.38 11.85
C THR A 16 2.51 3.58 12.66
N LEU A 17 1.29 4.06 12.41
CA LEU A 17 0.72 5.18 13.16
C LEU A 17 0.54 4.83 14.65
N GLU A 18 0.13 3.59 14.95
CA GLU A 18 0.02 3.08 16.31
C GLU A 18 1.38 2.96 17.01
N GLU A 19 2.43 2.54 16.29
CA GLU A 19 3.79 2.43 16.83
C GLU A 19 4.37 3.80 17.24
N ILE A 20 4.08 4.85 16.47
CA ILE A 20 4.59 6.21 16.70
C ILE A 20 3.97 6.85 17.95
N LYS A 21 2.71 6.51 18.28
CA LYS A 21 1.93 6.92 19.48
C LYS A 21 1.60 8.41 19.63
N SER A 22 2.48 9.33 19.23
CA SER A 22 2.30 10.78 19.36
C SER A 22 3.01 11.54 18.24
N VAL A 23 2.46 12.70 17.87
CA VAL A 23 3.07 13.64 16.90
C VAL A 23 4.52 13.99 17.24
N ASP A 24 4.87 14.10 18.52
CA ASP A 24 6.22 14.45 18.97
C ASP A 24 7.29 13.41 18.58
N ASN A 25 6.86 12.15 18.39
CA ASN A 25 7.75 11.05 18.00
C ASN A 25 7.95 10.95 16.49
N VAL A 26 7.18 11.67 15.67
CA VAL A 26 7.21 11.52 14.21
C VAL A 26 8.58 11.85 13.64
N LYS A 27 9.19 12.95 14.08
CA LYS A 27 10.48 13.41 13.55
C LYS A 27 11.62 12.44 13.88
N SER A 28 11.63 11.89 15.09
CA SER A 28 12.64 10.90 15.51
C SER A 28 12.44 9.57 14.79
N TRP A 29 11.19 9.11 14.65
CA TRP A 29 10.82 7.93 13.87
C TRP A 29 11.23 8.08 12.40
N TYR A 30 10.92 9.21 11.78
CA TYR A 30 11.24 9.47 10.38
C TYR A 30 12.75 9.46 10.16
N LYS A 31 13.51 10.18 10.99
CA LYS A 31 14.99 10.19 10.93
C LYS A 31 15.58 8.78 11.02
N LYS A 32 15.09 7.96 11.94
CA LYS A 32 15.53 6.55 12.08
C LYS A 32 15.22 5.75 10.83
N LEU A 33 13.99 5.83 10.31
CA LEU A 33 13.59 5.15 9.09
C LEU A 33 14.47 5.52 7.89
N ARG A 34 14.82 6.81 7.75
CA ARG A 34 15.71 7.27 6.66
C ARG A 34 17.12 6.74 6.81
N ALA A 35 17.67 6.70 8.03
CA ALA A 35 18.99 6.13 8.29
C ALA A 35 19.10 4.64 7.91
N GLU A 36 18.00 3.91 8.02
CA GLU A 36 17.89 2.48 7.67
C GLU A 36 17.50 2.25 6.19
N ASN A 37 17.43 3.31 5.36
CA ASN A 37 16.90 3.26 3.99
C ASN A 37 15.47 2.67 3.89
N GLY A 38 14.68 2.84 4.94
CA GLY A 38 13.30 2.39 5.02
C GLY A 38 12.35 3.15 4.08
N LYS A 39 11.22 2.53 3.75
CA LYS A 39 10.16 3.12 2.93
C LYS A 39 8.99 3.51 3.82
N VAL A 40 8.43 4.70 3.58
CA VAL A 40 7.19 5.12 4.21
C VAL A 40 6.03 4.47 3.47
N MET A 41 5.30 3.59 4.15
CA MET A 41 4.11 2.94 3.59
C MET A 41 3.04 3.99 3.28
N GLY A 42 2.27 3.80 2.20
CA GLY A 42 1.30 4.79 1.73
C GLY A 42 1.92 5.96 0.96
N PHE A 43 3.24 6.00 0.75
CA PHE A 43 3.91 7.00 -0.09
C PHE A 43 4.48 6.43 -1.38
N GLY A 44 4.48 7.28 -2.40
CA GLY A 44 4.93 6.95 -3.73
C GLY A 44 3.91 6.13 -4.51
N HIS A 45 3.95 6.25 -5.82
CA HIS A 45 3.07 5.52 -6.71
C HIS A 45 3.80 5.20 -8.01
N ARG A 46 3.48 4.05 -8.61
CA ARG A 46 4.07 3.63 -9.89
C ARG A 46 3.75 4.64 -11.01
N VAL A 47 2.56 5.23 -10.96
CA VAL A 47 2.06 6.18 -11.97
C VAL A 47 2.11 7.63 -11.48
N TYR A 48 1.70 7.92 -10.24
CA TYR A 48 1.57 9.30 -9.78
C TYR A 48 2.93 9.85 -9.34
N LYS A 49 3.32 10.98 -9.92
CA LYS A 49 4.48 11.82 -9.53
C LYS A 49 4.03 13.14 -8.89
N ALA A 50 2.81 13.11 -8.36
CA ALA A 50 2.12 14.18 -7.69
C ALA A 50 1.23 13.54 -6.61
N TYR A 51 0.56 14.38 -5.82
CA TYR A 51 -0.43 13.93 -4.86
C TYR A 51 -1.51 13.06 -5.53
N ASP A 52 -1.74 11.86 -4.99
CA ASP A 52 -2.77 10.97 -5.54
C ASP A 52 -4.16 11.61 -5.37
N PRO A 53 -4.92 11.81 -6.46
CA PRO A 53 -6.23 12.46 -6.37
C PRO A 53 -7.18 11.72 -5.43
N ARG A 54 -7.04 10.41 -5.26
CA ARG A 54 -7.85 9.61 -4.33
C ARG A 54 -7.47 9.89 -2.87
N ALA A 55 -6.18 10.06 -2.58
CA ALA A 55 -5.72 10.47 -1.26
C ALA A 55 -6.24 11.87 -0.90
N ARG A 56 -6.28 12.78 -1.88
CA ARG A 56 -6.84 14.13 -1.71
C ARG A 56 -8.35 14.13 -1.38
N ILE A 57 -9.08 13.11 -1.81
CA ILE A 57 -10.50 12.93 -1.47
C ILE A 57 -10.65 12.24 -0.10
N LEU A 58 -9.80 11.27 0.21
CA LEU A 58 -9.88 10.52 1.46
C LEU A 58 -9.33 11.28 2.67
N GLU A 59 -8.39 12.21 2.51
CA GLU A 59 -7.82 12.96 3.63
C GLU A 59 -8.88 13.80 4.36
N PRO A 60 -9.74 14.59 3.68
CA PRO A 60 -10.82 15.32 4.36
C PRO A 60 -11.82 14.39 5.04
N LEU A 61 -12.10 13.23 4.44
CA LEU A 61 -12.99 12.22 5.03
C LEU A 61 -12.37 11.59 6.28
N ALA A 62 -11.08 11.27 6.24
CA ALA A 62 -10.33 10.76 7.39
C ALA A 62 -10.38 11.76 8.55
N LYS A 63 -10.14 13.06 8.26
CA LYS A 63 -10.25 14.15 9.22
C LYS A 63 -11.65 14.23 9.83
N LEU A 64 -12.68 14.24 8.99
CA LEU A 64 -14.08 14.33 9.42
C LEU A 64 -14.45 13.16 10.35
N LEU A 65 -14.14 11.93 9.95
CA LEU A 65 -14.49 10.73 10.73
C LEU A 65 -13.68 10.60 12.03
N ALA A 66 -12.52 11.23 12.10
CA ALA A 66 -11.67 11.27 13.30
C ALA A 66 -12.11 12.33 14.32
N ASN A 67 -12.87 13.36 13.92
CA ASN A 67 -13.11 14.58 14.70
C ASN A 67 -13.68 14.32 16.11
N ASP A 68 -14.59 13.38 16.26
CA ASP A 68 -15.30 13.11 17.53
C ASP A 68 -14.71 11.93 18.30
N LYS A 69 -13.52 11.45 17.89
CA LYS A 69 -12.85 10.26 18.45
C LYS A 69 -11.41 10.61 18.80
N PRO A 70 -11.09 10.92 20.07
CA PRO A 70 -9.76 11.41 20.46
C PRO A 70 -8.59 10.55 19.96
N GLN A 71 -8.72 9.22 20.03
CA GLN A 71 -7.69 8.29 19.53
C GLN A 71 -7.51 8.37 18.01
N MET A 72 -8.59 8.55 17.25
CA MET A 72 -8.52 8.69 15.79
C MET A 72 -8.01 10.07 15.39
N GLN A 73 -8.34 11.10 16.15
CA GLN A 73 -7.83 12.46 15.95
C GLN A 73 -6.32 12.49 16.13
N GLU A 74 -5.79 11.84 17.17
CA GLU A 74 -4.34 11.71 17.38
C GLU A 74 -3.68 10.95 16.22
N MET A 75 -4.26 9.81 15.81
CA MET A 75 -3.77 9.04 14.66
C MET A 75 -3.74 9.86 13.36
N TYR A 76 -4.78 10.67 13.12
CA TYR A 76 -4.82 11.60 11.99
C TYR A 76 -3.73 12.68 12.08
N ASN A 77 -3.51 13.25 13.27
CA ASN A 77 -2.47 14.27 13.48
C ASN A 77 -1.07 13.69 13.23
N ILE A 78 -0.80 12.46 13.70
CA ILE A 78 0.43 11.73 13.41
C ILE A 78 0.60 11.55 11.89
N ALA A 79 -0.44 11.13 11.17
CA ALA A 79 -0.39 10.96 9.72
C ALA A 79 -0.08 12.28 8.98
N LYS A 80 -0.67 13.39 9.40
CA LYS A 80 -0.37 14.73 8.83
C LYS A 80 1.06 15.17 9.10
N SER A 81 1.59 14.88 10.29
CA SER A 81 2.98 15.17 10.63
C SER A 81 3.96 14.35 9.77
N ILE A 82 3.69 13.04 9.58
CA ILE A 82 4.48 12.19 8.68
C ILE A 82 4.43 12.73 7.24
N GLU A 83 3.25 13.12 6.77
CA GLU A 83 3.08 13.69 5.43
C GLU A 83 3.93 14.94 5.23
N ALA A 84 3.97 15.84 6.21
CA ALA A 84 4.80 17.04 6.15
C ALA A 84 6.29 16.68 6.02
N GLU A 85 6.80 15.81 6.89
CA GLU A 85 8.20 15.37 6.88
C GLU A 85 8.59 14.71 5.54
N VAL A 86 7.73 13.83 5.00
CA VAL A 86 8.01 13.17 3.71
C VAL A 86 7.92 14.13 2.54
N MET A 87 6.95 15.05 2.54
CA MET A 87 6.82 16.04 1.48
C MET A 87 7.99 17.03 1.46
N GLU A 88 8.50 17.40 2.63
CA GLU A 88 9.69 18.23 2.76
C GLU A 88 10.95 17.51 2.24
N ASP A 89 11.21 16.28 2.67
CA ASP A 89 12.40 15.50 2.30
C ASP A 89 12.35 14.96 0.85
N MET A 90 11.20 14.46 0.39
CA MET A 90 11.10 13.67 -0.84
C MET A 90 10.11 14.22 -1.88
N GLY A 91 9.26 15.19 -1.52
CA GLY A 91 8.20 15.68 -2.40
C GLY A 91 8.72 16.48 -3.60
N LYS A 92 9.68 17.39 -3.38
CA LYS A 92 10.20 18.29 -4.43
C LYS A 92 11.09 17.55 -5.43
N GLU A 93 12.12 16.86 -4.93
CA GLU A 93 13.16 16.23 -5.75
C GLU A 93 12.75 14.85 -6.25
N LYS A 94 12.28 13.98 -5.36
CA LYS A 94 11.99 12.57 -5.68
C LYS A 94 10.54 12.35 -6.16
N LYS A 95 9.70 13.39 -6.11
CA LYS A 95 8.29 13.34 -6.52
C LYS A 95 7.51 12.23 -5.81
N ILE A 96 7.78 12.04 -4.52
CA ILE A 96 7.11 11.06 -3.68
C ILE A 96 6.05 11.77 -2.83
N PHE A 97 4.81 11.32 -2.97
CA PHE A 97 3.61 11.91 -2.38
C PHE A 97 2.73 10.81 -1.79
N PRO A 98 1.80 11.13 -0.88
CA PRO A 98 0.88 10.13 -0.35
C PRO A 98 -0.01 9.58 -1.46
N ASN A 99 -0.26 8.27 -1.39
CA ASN A 99 -1.19 7.55 -2.23
C ASN A 99 -2.47 7.22 -1.44
N VAL A 100 -3.47 6.67 -2.14
CA VAL A 100 -4.78 6.34 -1.53
C VAL A 100 -4.69 5.51 -0.24
N ASP A 101 -3.69 4.63 -0.13
CA ASP A 101 -3.56 3.72 1.01
C ASP A 101 -3.20 4.46 2.29
N PHE A 102 -2.57 5.65 2.20
CA PHE A 102 -2.13 6.42 3.35
C PHE A 102 -3.29 6.87 4.26
N TYR A 103 -4.40 7.34 3.68
CA TYR A 103 -5.57 7.76 4.46
C TYR A 103 -6.67 6.72 4.55
N SER A 104 -6.74 5.76 3.61
CA SER A 104 -7.82 4.77 3.59
C SER A 104 -7.90 3.94 4.88
N GLY A 105 -6.76 3.60 5.49
CA GLY A 105 -6.73 2.84 6.74
C GLY A 105 -7.33 3.62 7.91
N ILE A 106 -7.10 4.95 7.96
CA ILE A 106 -7.67 5.83 8.99
C ILE A 106 -9.19 5.91 8.82
N VAL A 107 -9.66 6.03 7.56
CA VAL A 107 -11.10 6.00 7.25
C VAL A 107 -11.74 4.70 7.75
N TYR A 108 -11.18 3.53 7.40
CA TYR A 108 -11.76 2.25 7.82
C TYR A 108 -11.72 2.05 9.33
N LYS A 109 -10.61 2.42 9.98
CA LYS A 109 -10.49 2.33 11.44
C LYS A 109 -11.48 3.26 12.14
N SER A 110 -11.65 4.47 11.64
CA SER A 110 -12.66 5.40 12.16
C SER A 110 -14.08 4.85 12.01
N LEU A 111 -14.33 3.98 11.03
CA LEU A 111 -15.62 3.28 10.86
C LEU A 111 -15.76 2.02 11.73
N GLY A 112 -14.77 1.69 12.56
CA GLY A 112 -14.80 0.49 13.42
C GLY A 112 -14.55 -0.82 12.67
N ILE A 113 -13.88 -0.75 11.53
CA ILE A 113 -13.57 -1.92 10.70
C ILE A 113 -12.20 -2.46 11.11
N GLU A 114 -12.14 -3.76 11.39
CA GLU A 114 -10.87 -4.41 11.74
C GLU A 114 -9.91 -4.49 10.54
N PRO A 115 -8.58 -4.38 10.75
CA PRO A 115 -7.59 -4.35 9.68
C PRO A 115 -7.71 -5.52 8.71
N GLU A 116 -8.03 -6.73 9.18
CA GLU A 116 -8.19 -7.94 8.36
C GLU A 116 -9.24 -7.78 7.24
N TYR A 117 -10.22 -6.89 7.41
CA TYR A 117 -11.26 -6.62 6.41
C TYR A 117 -10.89 -5.54 5.38
N TYR A 118 -9.74 -4.87 5.51
CA TYR A 118 -9.37 -3.78 4.60
C TYR A 118 -9.20 -4.26 3.15
N THR A 119 -8.55 -5.41 2.96
CA THR A 119 -8.34 -6.00 1.63
C THR A 119 -9.65 -6.54 1.04
N PRO A 120 -10.52 -7.24 1.81
CA PRO A 120 -11.88 -7.55 1.38
C PRO A 120 -12.71 -6.32 0.93
N ILE A 121 -12.69 -5.21 1.67
CA ILE A 121 -13.41 -3.98 1.27
C ILE A 121 -12.85 -3.41 -0.02
N PHE A 122 -11.53 -3.42 -0.20
CA PHE A 122 -10.93 -3.06 -1.47
C PHE A 122 -11.45 -3.95 -2.61
N ALA A 123 -11.63 -5.26 -2.37
CA ALA A 123 -12.20 -6.18 -3.36
C ALA A 123 -13.65 -5.83 -3.72
N VAL A 124 -14.47 -5.45 -2.74
CA VAL A 124 -15.86 -5.01 -2.96
C VAL A 124 -15.91 -3.80 -3.89
N SER A 125 -14.99 -2.85 -3.75
CA SER A 125 -14.88 -1.74 -4.70
C SER A 125 -14.38 -2.22 -6.07
N ARG A 126 -13.32 -3.05 -6.09
CA ARG A 126 -12.58 -3.38 -7.31
C ARG A 126 -13.26 -4.41 -8.20
N ILE A 127 -14.19 -5.22 -7.70
CA ILE A 127 -14.91 -6.23 -8.48
C ILE A 127 -15.61 -5.63 -9.70
N SER A 128 -16.17 -4.42 -9.57
CA SER A 128 -16.80 -3.69 -10.69
C SER A 128 -15.81 -3.42 -11.83
N GLY A 129 -14.59 -2.98 -11.51
CA GLY A 129 -13.54 -2.77 -12.49
C GLY A 129 -13.01 -4.08 -13.08
N TRP A 130 -12.86 -5.13 -12.27
CA TRP A 130 -12.43 -6.44 -12.76
C TRP A 130 -13.42 -7.02 -13.77
N THR A 131 -14.71 -7.01 -13.45
CA THR A 131 -15.75 -7.54 -14.35
C THR A 131 -15.88 -6.68 -15.61
N ALA A 132 -15.79 -5.35 -15.50
CA ALA A 132 -15.76 -4.46 -16.65
C ALA A 132 -14.58 -4.76 -17.59
N HIS A 133 -13.37 -4.94 -17.05
CA HIS A 133 -12.19 -5.31 -17.84
C HIS A 133 -12.34 -6.69 -18.51
N VAL A 134 -12.93 -7.67 -17.83
CA VAL A 134 -13.20 -8.99 -18.43
C VAL A 134 -14.18 -8.86 -19.60
N VAL A 135 -15.30 -8.16 -19.42
CA VAL A 135 -16.29 -7.96 -20.49
C VAL A 135 -15.68 -7.19 -21.66
N GLU A 136 -14.87 -6.18 -21.40
CA GLU A 136 -14.14 -5.44 -22.44
C GLU A 136 -13.16 -6.34 -23.21
N TYR A 137 -12.35 -7.12 -22.50
CA TYR A 137 -11.36 -8.01 -23.11
C TYR A 137 -12.00 -9.07 -24.00
N LEU A 138 -13.13 -9.65 -23.56
CA LEU A 138 -13.81 -10.71 -24.29
C LEU A 138 -14.37 -10.26 -25.65
N LYS A 139 -14.62 -8.97 -25.87
CA LYS A 139 -15.06 -8.44 -27.18
C LYS A 139 -14.02 -8.64 -28.29
N LYS A 140 -12.73 -8.64 -27.93
CA LYS A 140 -11.59 -8.89 -28.84
C LYS A 140 -10.61 -9.86 -28.17
N ASN A 141 -11.14 -11.00 -27.75
CA ASN A 141 -10.42 -11.94 -26.91
C ASN A 141 -9.13 -12.46 -27.58
N ARG A 142 -8.08 -12.61 -26.78
CA ARG A 142 -6.85 -13.30 -27.14
C ARG A 142 -6.35 -14.10 -25.95
N ILE A 143 -5.88 -15.32 -26.15
CA ILE A 143 -5.29 -16.06 -25.04
C ILE A 143 -3.94 -15.46 -24.65
N PHE A 144 -3.71 -15.24 -23.35
CA PHE A 144 -2.40 -14.88 -22.82
C PHE A 144 -1.49 -16.11 -22.80
N ARG A 145 -0.43 -16.10 -23.61
CA ARG A 145 0.59 -17.17 -23.67
C ARG A 145 2.00 -16.57 -23.65
N PRO A 146 2.45 -16.02 -22.51
CA PRO A 146 3.82 -15.52 -22.37
C PRO A 146 4.84 -16.67 -22.48
N ARG A 147 6.10 -16.33 -22.75
CA ARG A 147 7.23 -17.27 -22.75
C ARG A 147 8.15 -17.00 -21.58
N ALA A 148 8.89 -18.01 -21.16
CA ALA A 148 10.01 -17.89 -20.24
C ALA A 148 11.33 -18.21 -20.98
N ILE A 149 12.44 -17.65 -20.49
CA ILE A 149 13.78 -18.03 -20.92
C ILE A 149 14.24 -19.16 -20.00
N TYR A 150 14.50 -20.34 -20.55
CA TYR A 150 15.04 -21.45 -19.78
C TYR A 150 16.55 -21.24 -19.57
N VAL A 151 16.99 -21.27 -18.32
CA VAL A 151 18.39 -21.09 -17.89
C VAL A 151 18.90 -22.27 -17.06
N GLY A 152 18.17 -23.39 -17.06
CA GLY A 152 18.59 -24.64 -16.42
C GLY A 152 19.56 -25.43 -17.30
N GLU A 153 20.04 -26.54 -16.74
CA GLU A 153 20.89 -27.48 -17.48
C GLU A 153 20.05 -28.35 -18.42
N TYR A 154 20.61 -28.63 -19.59
CA TYR A 154 19.97 -29.53 -20.57
C TYR A 154 20.55 -30.94 -20.44
N LEU A 155 19.71 -31.94 -20.74
CA LEU A 155 20.15 -33.32 -20.94
C LEU A 155 20.83 -33.96 -19.71
N ASN A 156 20.37 -33.65 -18.51
CA ASN A 156 20.81 -34.38 -17.32
C ASN A 156 20.38 -35.85 -17.43
N GLU A 157 21.35 -36.76 -17.34
CA GLU A 157 21.07 -38.19 -17.29
C GLU A 157 20.28 -38.51 -16.02
N PHE A 158 19.27 -39.36 -16.16
CA PHE A 158 18.48 -39.81 -15.02
C PHE A 158 19.30 -40.81 -14.20
N ILE A 159 19.57 -40.46 -12.94
CA ILE A 159 20.24 -41.35 -11.98
C ILE A 159 19.17 -42.12 -11.20
N PRO A 160 19.16 -43.48 -11.18
CA PRO A 160 18.28 -44.29 -10.33
C PRO A 160 18.39 -43.89 -8.85
N MET A 161 17.33 -44.10 -8.07
CA MET A 161 17.28 -43.60 -6.68
C MET A 161 18.41 -44.18 -5.82
N GLU A 162 18.73 -45.45 -6.03
CA GLU A 162 19.74 -46.23 -5.32
C GLU A 162 21.17 -45.73 -5.59
N GLU A 163 21.37 -44.99 -6.68
CA GLU A 163 22.65 -44.45 -7.13
C GLU A 163 22.81 -42.96 -6.83
N ARG A 164 21.79 -42.32 -6.25
CA ARG A 164 21.87 -40.92 -5.79
C ARG A 164 22.60 -40.88 -4.45
N LYS A 165 23.54 -39.94 -4.31
CA LYS A 165 24.26 -39.66 -3.05
C LYS A 165 23.38 -38.93 -2.05
#